data_AF-A0A3R9S1E1-F1
#
_entry.id   AF-A0A3R9S1E1-F1
#
_cell.length_a   1.000
_cell.length_b   1.000
_cell.length_c   1.000
_cell.angle_alpha   90.00
_cell.angle_beta   90.00
_cell.angle_gamma   90.00
#
_symmetry.space_group_name_H-M   'P 1'
#
loop_
_entity.id
_entity.type
_entity.pdbx_description
1 polymer ?
#
loop_
_entity_poly.entity_id
_entity_poly.type
_entity_poly.pdbx_seq_one_letter_code
_entity_poly.pdbx_strand_id
1 'polypeptide(L)' 'TPIEHFNTVLDADFSDDEVETVGGLLLQEIGLVSDLQGQTVELGNWLFTIVEADARTIHLIRAVRQ' A
#
# COMPACT_ATOMS: atom_id res chain seq x y z
N THR A 1 -0.11 7.93 -4.34
CA THR A 1 -1.06 7.72 -5.44
C THR A 1 -2.46 7.60 -4.88
N PRO A 2 -3.46 8.33 -5.41
CA PRO A 2 -4.86 8.17 -5.01
C PRO A 2 -5.35 6.73 -5.17
N ILE A 3 -6.19 6.25 -4.27
CA ILE A 3 -6.69 4.87 -4.28
C ILE A 3 -7.56 4.62 -5.51
N GLU A 4 -8.46 5.54 -5.86
CA GLU A 4 -9.29 5.48 -7.08
C GLU A 4 -8.47 5.25 -8.36
N HIS A 5 -7.36 5.97 -8.52
CA HIS A 5 -6.47 5.83 -9.66
C HIS A 5 -5.80 4.45 -9.67
N PHE A 6 -5.41 3.97 -8.49
CA PHE A 6 -4.75 2.68 -8.35
C PHE A 6 -5.70 1.50 -8.61
N ASN A 7 -6.93 1.58 -8.09
CA ASN A 7 -8.01 0.64 -8.36
C ASN A 7 -8.27 0.54 -9.87
N THR A 8 -8.31 1.68 -10.56
CA THR A 8 -8.46 1.73 -12.02
C THR A 8 -7.30 1.04 -12.75
N VAL A 9 -6.06 1.30 -12.35
CA VAL A 9 -4.86 0.74 -13.02
C VAL A 9 -4.72 -0.75 -12.77
N LEU A 10 -5.07 -1.22 -11.57
CA LEU A 10 -4.88 -2.62 -11.18
C LEU A 10 -6.13 -3.48 -11.35
N ASP A 11 -7.28 -2.93 -11.73
CA ASP A 11 -8.58 -3.63 -11.69
C ASP A 11 -8.81 -4.25 -10.29
N ALA A 12 -8.77 -3.38 -9.29
CA ALA A 12 -8.90 -3.69 -7.87
C ALA A 12 -9.99 -2.81 -7.22
N ASP A 13 -10.37 -3.14 -5.99
CA ASP A 13 -11.44 -2.48 -5.25
C ASP A 13 -11.03 -2.24 -3.79
N PHE A 14 -9.93 -1.50 -3.60
CA PHE A 14 -9.47 -1.10 -2.27
C PHE A 14 -10.31 0.07 -1.73
N SER A 15 -10.65 0.04 -0.43
CA SER A 15 -11.42 1.11 0.25
C SER A 15 -10.61 2.40 0.38
N ASP A 16 -11.30 3.54 0.23
CA ASP A 16 -10.80 4.90 0.40
C ASP A 16 -11.52 5.68 1.51
N ASP A 17 -12.22 4.97 2.41
CA ASP A 17 -13.09 5.59 3.42
C ASP A 17 -12.32 6.39 4.50
N GLU A 18 -11.16 5.90 4.93
CA GLU A 18 -10.35 6.52 6.00
C GLU A 18 -9.09 7.22 5.48
N VAL A 19 -8.60 6.81 4.31
CA VAL A 19 -7.35 7.28 3.71
C VAL A 19 -7.51 7.38 2.20
N GLU A 20 -6.94 8.42 1.60
CA GLU A 20 -7.16 8.71 0.17
C GLU A 20 -6.09 8.09 -0.74
N THR A 21 -4.97 7.61 -0.18
CA THR A 21 -3.82 7.12 -0.96
C THR A 21 -3.44 5.71 -0.60
N VAL A 22 -2.95 4.95 -1.59
CA VAL A 22 -2.48 3.57 -1.37
C VAL A 22 -1.35 3.50 -0.36
N GLY A 23 -0.46 4.50 -0.32
CA GLY A 23 0.58 4.57 0.71
C GLY A 23 -0.03 4.69 2.11
N GLY A 24 -1.04 5.54 2.27
CA GLY A 24 -1.79 5.67 3.52
C GLY A 24 -2.49 4.36 3.92
N LEU A 25 -3.15 3.70 2.96
CA LEU A 25 -3.80 2.41 3.18
C LEU A 25 -2.81 1.34 3.64
N LEU A 26 -1.67 1.22 2.96
CA LEU A 26 -0.64 0.25 3.35
C LEU A 26 -0.04 0.55 4.73
N LEU A 27 0.16 1.82 5.07
CA LEU A 27 0.63 2.21 6.41
C LEU A 27 -0.40 1.86 7.49
N GLN A 28 -1.68 2.07 7.21
CA GLN A 28 -2.77 1.72 8.12
C GLN A 28 -2.80 0.20 8.41
N GLU A 29 -2.66 -0.61 7.37
CA GLU A 29 -2.68 -2.07 7.46
C GLU A 29 -1.43 -2.65 8.14
N ILE A 30 -0.25 -2.05 7.91
CA ILE A 30 1.00 -2.45 8.58
C ILE A 30 0.94 -2.14 10.08
N GLY A 31 0.35 -1.00 10.45
CA GLY A 31 0.35 -0.52 11.83
C GLY A 31 1.72 -0.05 12.31
N LEU A 32 2.00 -0.21 13.61
CA LEU A 32 3.23 0.30 14.23
C LEU A 32 4.42 -0.63 13.97
N VAL A 33 5.37 -0.17 13.18
CA VAL A 33 6.65 -0.86 12.92
C VAL A 33 7.84 0.08 13.08
N SER A 34 9.01 -0.49 13.37
CA SER A 34 10.26 0.26 13.50
C SER A 34 10.92 0.60 12.16
N ASP A 35 10.65 -0.19 11.12
CA ASP A 35 11.12 0.02 9.75
C ASP A 35 10.04 -0.40 8.76
N LEU A 36 9.79 0.45 7.77
CA LEU A 36 8.82 0.23 6.71
C LEU A 36 9.42 -0.55 5.53
N GLN A 37 10.72 -0.40 5.27
CA GLN A 37 11.32 -1.00 4.10
C GLN A 37 11.33 -2.53 4.19
N GLY A 38 10.91 -3.21 3.12
CA GLY A 38 10.79 -4.66 3.07
C GLY A 38 9.52 -5.23 3.70
N GLN A 39 8.70 -4.42 4.37
CA GLN A 39 7.41 -4.89 4.89
C GLN A 39 6.47 -5.28 3.75
N THR A 40 5.59 -6.23 4.04
CA THR A 40 4.59 -6.74 3.08
C THR A 40 3.17 -6.64 3.62
N VAL A 41 2.22 -6.37 2.74
CA VAL A 41 0.79 -6.30 3.06
C VAL A 41 0.02 -7.08 2.02
N GLU A 42 -0.91 -7.91 2.46
CA GLU A 42 -1.86 -8.61 1.60
C GLU A 42 -3.19 -7.86 1.61
N LEU A 43 -3.70 -7.48 0.43
CA LEU A 43 -5.02 -6.86 0.27
C LEU A 43 -5.73 -7.52 -0.91
N GLY A 44 -6.85 -8.20 -0.62
CA GLY A 44 -7.54 -9.01 -1.62
C GLY A 44 -6.61 -10.08 -2.20
N ASN A 45 -6.42 -10.08 -3.52
CA ASN A 45 -5.52 -10.98 -4.24
C ASN A 45 -4.16 -10.33 -4.58
N TRP A 46 -3.77 -9.27 -3.88
CA TRP A 46 -2.53 -8.56 -4.11
C TRP A 46 -1.59 -8.67 -2.91
N LEU A 47 -0.32 -8.94 -3.21
CA LEU A 47 0.79 -8.80 -2.26
C LEU A 47 1.57 -7.53 -2.59
N PHE A 48 1.58 -6.60 -1.65
CA PHE A 48 2.38 -5.39 -1.70
C PHE A 48 3.67 -5.57 -0.91
N THR A 49 4.78 -5.07 -1.44
CA THR A 49 6.08 -4.99 -0.74
C THR A 49 6.56 -3.55 -0.79
N ILE A 50 6.91 -2.98 0.36
CA ILE A 50 7.55 -1.67 0.43
C ILE A 50 9.00 -1.82 -0.02
N VAL A 51 9.34 -1.19 -1.15
CA VAL A 51 10.69 -1.25 -1.72
C VAL A 51 11.55 -0.12 -1.20
N GLU A 52 10.97 1.07 -1.05
CA GLU A 52 11.66 2.27 -0.56
C GLU A 52 10.69 3.10 0.30
N ALA A 53 11.14 3.46 1.49
CA ALA A 53 10.42 4.30 2.43
C ALA A 53 11.39 5.06 3.34
N ASP A 54 10.92 6.17 3.89
CA ASP A 54 11.54 6.80 5.07
C ASP A 54 10.69 6.52 6.33
N ALA A 55 11.00 7.17 7.45
CA ALA A 55 10.36 6.90 8.75
C ALA A 55 8.83 7.05 8.76
N ARG A 56 8.23 7.77 7.81
CA ARG A 56 6.76 8.00 7.76
C ARG A 56 6.16 7.92 6.37
N THR A 57 6.98 7.82 5.32
CA THR A 57 6.52 7.97 3.94
C THR A 57 6.96 6.76 3.13
N ILE A 58 6.01 6.16 2.41
CA ILE A 58 6.28 5.14 1.40
C ILE A 58 6.56 5.85 0.07
N HIS A 59 7.73 5.59 -0.52
CA HIS A 59 8.15 6.17 -1.79
C HIS A 59 7.93 5.22 -2.96
N LEU A 60 8.19 3.92 -2.75
CA LEU A 60 8.07 2.90 -3.78
C LEU A 60 7.50 1.60 -3.22
N ILE A 61 6.55 1.03 -3.95
CA ILE A 61 5.98 -0.29 -3.68
C ILE A 61 6.10 -1.19 -4.89
N ARG A 62 6.22 -2.49 -4.64
CA ARG A 62 6.01 -3.56 -5.62
C ARG A 62 4.68 -4.22 -5.34
N ALA A 63 3.82 -4.31 -6.35
CA ALA A 63 2.54 -5.01 -6.27
C ALA A 63 2.58 -6.27 -7.15
N VAL A 64 2.13 -7.41 -6.61
CA VAL A 64 2.03 -8.68 -7.33
C VAL A 64 0.64 -9.25 -7.12
N ARG A 65 -0.05 -9.57 -8.22
CA ARG A 65 -1.33 -10.30 -8.17
C ARG A 65 -1.04 -11.78 -7.94
N GLN A 66 -1.70 -12.37 -6.94
CA GLN A 66 -1.68 -13.81 -6.65
C GLN A 66 -2.71 -14.55 -7.50
#